data_AF-H2ZR07-F1
#
_entry.id   AF-H2ZR07-F1
#
_cell.length_a   1.000
_cell.length_b   1.000
_cell.length_c   1.000
_cell.angle_alpha   90.00
_cell.angle_beta   90.00
_cell.angle_gamma   90.00
#
_symmetry.space_group_name_H-M   'P 1'
#
loop_
_entity.id
_entity.type
_entity.pdbx_description
1 polymer ?
#
loop_
_entity_poly.entity_id
_entity_poly.type
_entity_poly.pdbx_seq_one_letter_code
_entity_poly.pdbx_strand_id
1 'polypeptide(L)'
;MRFPNTSETISEQFFRQWINDVDCFLGIHDRRMCVLGLCTLMDLPHRPPCIEELSNRFIPSLIVLFQGLVRAYKVQGEEAASDSSDSSSEDEEEDFETAELASDEDEIDEESTEYLEMLQKKEKGSDTSSVYSDEETDLESFNSVLEGSDCEVEEFTVFKLAMKALLARDPQWYNVLMTGLSDEQRKSLEEIYVLADQRHAAAESKKIEKTGGYRFENASVPSSFSFATTRPPTLSP
;
A
#
# COMPACT_ATOMS: atom_id res chain seq x y z
N MET A 1 33.80 -17.46 2.98
CA MET A 1 33.72 -18.56 1.99
C MET A 1 33.88 -17.93 0.60
N ARG A 2 34.66 -18.53 -0.31
CA ARG A 2 34.96 -18.00 -1.66
C ARG A 2 34.78 -19.14 -2.66
N PHE A 3 34.21 -18.86 -3.83
CA PHE A 3 34.19 -19.85 -4.91
C PHE A 3 35.60 -19.97 -5.54
N PRO A 4 35.99 -21.17 -6.00
CA PRO A 4 37.24 -21.34 -6.74
C PRO A 4 37.28 -20.41 -7.96
N ASN A 5 38.45 -19.85 -8.26
CA ASN A 5 38.71 -18.97 -9.42
C ASN A 5 38.07 -17.56 -9.39
N THR A 6 37.66 -17.06 -8.22
CA THR A 6 37.16 -15.68 -8.08
C THR A 6 37.88 -14.95 -6.94
N SER A 7 38.18 -13.65 -7.11
CA SER A 7 38.75 -12.80 -6.05
C SER A 7 37.68 -12.28 -5.08
N GLU A 8 36.44 -12.20 -5.54
CA GLU A 8 35.29 -11.71 -4.79
C GLU A 8 34.83 -12.70 -3.71
N THR A 9 34.12 -12.18 -2.72
CA THR A 9 33.47 -13.03 -1.71
C THR A 9 32.12 -13.54 -2.21
N ILE A 10 31.63 -14.66 -1.66
CA ILE A 10 30.30 -15.18 -2.03
C ILE A 10 29.20 -14.14 -1.78
N SER A 11 29.30 -13.39 -0.67
CA SER A 11 28.34 -12.34 -0.34
C SER A 11 28.34 -11.22 -1.37
N GLU A 12 29.52 -10.82 -1.86
CA GLU A 12 29.63 -9.80 -2.91
C GLU A 12 28.98 -10.24 -4.22
N GLN A 13 29.25 -11.48 -4.66
CA GLN A 13 28.60 -12.05 -5.85
C GLN A 13 27.09 -12.14 -5.68
N PHE A 14 26.62 -12.54 -4.49
CA PHE A 14 25.20 -12.60 -4.18
C PHE A 14 24.53 -11.24 -4.30
N PHE A 15 25.08 -10.19 -3.67
CA PHE A 15 24.45 -8.86 -3.72
C PHE A 15 24.48 -8.25 -5.12
N ARG A 16 25.55 -8.45 -5.87
CA ARG A 16 25.63 -8.00 -7.27
C ARG A 16 24.58 -8.71 -8.13
N GLN A 17 24.49 -10.04 -8.04
CA GLN A 17 23.52 -10.82 -8.81
C GLN A 17 22.08 -10.44 -8.41
N TRP A 18 21.81 -10.35 -7.12
CA TRP A 18 20.49 -10.01 -6.62
C TRP A 18 20.01 -8.64 -7.13
N ILE A 19 20.86 -7.61 -7.11
CA ILE A 19 20.52 -6.27 -7.63
C ILE A 19 20.36 -6.26 -9.15
N ASN A 20 21.11 -7.10 -9.88
CA ASN A 20 21.02 -7.20 -11.33
C ASN A 20 19.73 -7.89 -11.78
N ASP A 21 19.26 -8.88 -11.02
CA ASP A 21 18.10 -9.70 -11.37
C ASP A 21 16.80 -9.18 -10.71
N VAL A 22 16.77 -7.93 -10.26
CA VAL A 22 15.59 -7.35 -9.59
C VAL A 22 14.34 -7.37 -10.49
N ASP A 23 14.54 -7.21 -11.80
CA ASP A 23 13.48 -7.27 -12.81
C ASP A 23 12.97 -8.70 -13.08
N CYS A 24 13.65 -9.72 -12.56
CA CYS A 24 13.24 -11.12 -12.66
C CYS A 24 12.30 -11.56 -11.51
N PHE A 25 12.02 -10.68 -10.54
CA PHE A 25 10.99 -10.92 -9.53
C PHE A 25 9.61 -10.56 -10.09
N LEU A 26 8.81 -11.58 -10.36
CA LEU A 26 7.58 -11.50 -11.14
C LEU A 26 6.29 -11.67 -10.31
N GLY A 27 6.39 -12.27 -9.13
CA GLY A 27 5.27 -12.43 -8.20
C GLY A 27 4.99 -11.18 -7.35
N ILE A 28 3.98 -11.27 -6.48
CA ILE A 28 3.74 -10.28 -5.42
C ILE A 28 4.70 -10.59 -4.26
N HIS A 29 4.81 -11.86 -3.86
CA HIS A 29 5.59 -12.27 -2.69
C HIS A 29 7.08 -12.00 -2.87
N ASP A 30 7.65 -12.39 -4.01
CA ASP A 30 9.07 -12.19 -4.30
C ASP A 30 9.42 -10.70 -4.36
N ARG A 31 8.56 -9.85 -4.94
CA ARG A 31 8.73 -8.40 -4.95
C ARG A 31 8.62 -7.81 -3.56
N ARG A 32 7.64 -8.20 -2.74
CA ARG A 32 7.52 -7.77 -1.33
C ARG A 32 8.76 -8.14 -0.54
N MET A 33 9.21 -9.40 -0.64
CA MET A 33 10.42 -9.87 0.03
C MET A 33 11.67 -9.13 -0.44
N CYS A 34 11.76 -8.84 -1.74
CA CYS A 34 12.87 -8.09 -2.30
C CYS A 34 12.88 -6.64 -1.79
N VAL A 35 11.75 -5.94 -1.78
CA VAL A 35 11.62 -4.57 -1.23
C VAL A 35 12.06 -4.54 0.24
N LEU A 36 11.54 -5.44 1.07
CA LEU A 36 11.92 -5.53 2.48
C LEU A 36 13.41 -5.80 2.65
N GLY A 37 13.95 -6.75 1.87
CA GLY A 37 15.38 -7.06 1.85
C GLY A 37 16.25 -5.85 1.49
N LEU A 38 15.91 -5.12 0.43
CA LEU A 38 16.63 -3.90 0.04
C LEU A 38 16.54 -2.80 1.09
N CYS A 39 15.39 -2.64 1.75
CA CYS A 39 15.25 -1.71 2.88
C CYS A 39 16.20 -2.09 4.02
N THR A 40 16.30 -3.37 4.37
CA THR A 40 17.24 -3.83 5.41
C THR A 40 18.70 -3.62 5.01
N LEU A 41 19.06 -3.79 3.73
CA LEU A 41 20.42 -3.55 3.25
C LEU A 41 20.82 -2.08 3.34
N MET A 42 19.91 -1.17 2.96
CA MET A 42 20.17 0.27 3.08
C MET A 42 20.36 0.68 4.53
N ASP A 43 19.69 0.00 5.46
CA ASP A 43 19.70 0.31 6.89
C ASP A 43 20.89 -0.30 7.66
N LEU A 44 21.79 -1.04 7.01
CA LEU A 44 22.94 -1.67 7.67
C LEU A 44 23.87 -0.64 8.35
N PRO A 45 24.24 -0.82 9.64
CA PRO A 45 25.12 0.09 10.37
C PRO A 45 26.60 -0.02 9.95
N HIS A 46 27.03 -1.21 9.52
CA HIS A 46 28.38 -1.47 9.01
C HIS A 46 28.29 -1.98 7.57
N ARG A 47 28.19 -1.05 6.63
CA ARG A 47 27.97 -1.36 5.22
C ARG A 47 29.22 -1.97 4.58
N PRO A 48 29.12 -3.14 3.93
CA PRO A 48 30.21 -3.69 3.13
C PRO A 48 30.50 -2.82 1.90
N PRO A 49 31.77 -2.75 1.42
CA PRO A 49 32.13 -1.94 0.25
C PRO A 49 31.31 -2.27 -1.01
N CYS A 50 30.98 -3.54 -1.24
CA CYS A 50 30.16 -3.94 -2.38
C CYS A 50 28.74 -3.33 -2.38
N ILE A 51 28.17 -3.02 -1.20
CA ILE A 51 26.88 -2.35 -1.09
C ILE A 51 27.02 -0.86 -1.41
N GLU A 52 28.13 -0.22 -1.03
CA GLU A 52 28.41 1.18 -1.40
C GLU A 52 28.57 1.34 -2.91
N GLU A 53 29.23 0.39 -3.56
CA GLU A 53 29.37 0.37 -5.02
C GLU A 53 28.03 0.23 -5.75
N LEU A 54 27.07 -0.47 -5.14
CA LEU A 54 25.72 -0.68 -5.69
C LEU A 54 24.74 0.44 -5.30
N SER A 55 25.19 1.47 -4.57
CA SER A 55 24.36 2.57 -4.05
C SER A 55 23.40 3.19 -5.06
N ASN A 56 23.90 3.48 -6.26
CA ASN A 56 23.15 4.10 -7.35
C ASN A 56 22.10 3.18 -7.99
N ARG A 57 22.06 1.89 -7.63
CA ARG A 57 21.09 0.90 -8.13
C ARG A 57 19.92 0.70 -7.18
N PHE A 58 20.08 0.93 -5.88
CA PHE A 58 19.05 0.64 -4.88
C PHE A 58 17.71 1.32 -5.17
N ILE A 59 17.70 2.65 -5.30
CA ILE A 59 16.45 3.39 -5.52
C ILE A 59 15.82 3.05 -6.88
N PRO A 60 16.56 3.01 -8.01
CA PRO A 60 15.99 2.53 -9.27
C PRO A 60 15.39 1.12 -9.19
N SER A 61 16.07 0.18 -8.53
CA SER A 61 15.57 -1.18 -8.32
C SER A 61 14.29 -1.21 -7.48
N LEU A 62 14.23 -0.42 -6.40
CA LEU A 62 13.02 -0.28 -5.58
C LEU A 62 11.84 0.30 -6.38
N ILE A 63 12.08 1.30 -7.23
CA ILE A 63 11.04 1.86 -8.10
C ILE A 63 10.45 0.78 -9.01
N VAL A 64 11.28 -0.03 -9.66
CA VAL A 64 10.82 -1.13 -10.53
C VAL A 64 9.96 -2.13 -9.74
N LEU A 65 10.42 -2.52 -8.54
CA LEU A 65 9.67 -3.44 -7.68
C LEU A 65 8.32 -2.87 -7.27
N PHE A 66 8.27 -1.60 -6.86
CA PHE A 66 7.02 -0.96 -6.46
C PHE A 66 6.05 -0.79 -7.63
N GLN A 67 6.54 -0.44 -8.83
CA GLN A 67 5.70 -0.40 -10.02
C GLN A 67 5.12 -1.78 -10.35
N GLY A 68 5.91 -2.84 -10.21
CA GLY A 68 5.44 -4.23 -10.33
C GLY A 68 4.37 -4.57 -9.29
N LEU A 69 4.58 -4.19 -8.02
CA LEU A 69 3.61 -4.41 -6.95
C LEU A 69 2.29 -3.67 -7.19
N VAL A 70 2.34 -2.40 -7.60
CA VAL A 70 1.12 -1.63 -7.91
C VAL A 70 0.31 -2.32 -9.01
N ARG A 71 0.98 -2.81 -10.07
CA ARG A 71 0.33 -3.55 -11.14
C ARG A 71 -0.29 -4.85 -10.64
N ALA A 72 0.47 -5.65 -9.91
CA ALA A 72 0.04 -6.96 -9.45
C ALA A 72 -1.15 -6.85 -8.47
N TYR A 73 -1.12 -5.91 -7.52
CA TYR A 73 -2.25 -5.67 -6.62
C TYR A 73 -3.52 -5.20 -7.34
N LYS A 74 -3.36 -4.47 -8.44
CA LYS A 74 -4.51 -4.07 -9.25
C LYS A 74 -5.18 -5.27 -9.91
N VAL A 75 -4.40 -6.17 -10.51
CA VAL A 75 -4.90 -7.41 -11.12
C VAL A 75 -5.60 -8.29 -10.08
N GLN A 76 -4.95 -8.51 -8.92
CA GLN A 76 -5.54 -9.28 -7.82
C GLN A 76 -6.86 -8.69 -7.32
N GLY A 77 -6.97 -7.36 -7.24
CA GLY A 77 -8.21 -6.67 -6.88
C GLY A 77 -9.31 -6.79 -7.92
N GLU A 78 -8.97 -6.75 -9.21
CA GLU A 78 -9.91 -6.97 -10.32
C GLU A 78 -10.42 -8.41 -10.36
N GLU A 79 -9.54 -9.39 -10.17
CA GLU A 79 -9.90 -10.81 -10.12
C GLU A 79 -10.83 -11.10 -8.93
N ALA A 80 -10.51 -10.62 -7.73
CA ALA A 80 -11.36 -10.78 -6.55
C ALA A 80 -12.75 -10.13 -6.72
N ALA A 81 -12.82 -8.99 -7.40
CA ALA A 81 -14.09 -8.33 -7.71
C ALA A 81 -14.89 -9.08 -8.78
N SER A 82 -14.22 -9.70 -9.75
CA SER A 82 -14.85 -10.50 -10.81
C SER A 82 -15.40 -11.84 -10.30
N ASP A 83 -14.66 -12.52 -9.42
CA ASP A 83 -15.06 -13.80 -8.81
C ASP A 83 -16.23 -13.61 -7.82
N SER A 84 -16.33 -12.43 -7.21
CA SER A 84 -17.51 -12.03 -6.41
C SER A 84 -18.75 -11.72 -7.25
N SER A 85 -18.61 -11.54 -8.57
CA SER A 85 -19.73 -11.21 -9.48
C SER A 85 -20.33 -12.42 -10.20
N ASP A 86 -19.71 -13.60 -10.09
CA ASP A 86 -20.16 -14.84 -10.77
C ASP A 86 -20.98 -15.77 -9.85
N SER A 87 -21.28 -15.35 -8.61
CA SER A 87 -22.19 -16.07 -7.71
C SER A 87 -23.61 -15.48 -7.74
N SER A 88 -24.19 -15.26 -8.92
CA SER A 88 -25.63 -15.01 -9.10
C SER A 88 -26.10 -15.42 -10.49
N SER A 89 -25.90 -16.70 -10.86
CA SER A 89 -26.70 -17.33 -11.90
C SER A 89 -28.05 -17.76 -11.33
N GLU A 90 -29.11 -17.16 -11.86
CA GLU A 90 -30.50 -17.67 -11.95
C GLU A 90 -31.18 -18.06 -10.62
N ASP A 91 -32.03 -17.18 -10.09
CA ASP A 91 -33.42 -17.55 -9.80
C ASP A 91 -34.29 -16.30 -9.52
N GLU A 92 -35.36 -16.23 -10.30
CA GLU A 92 -36.72 -15.73 -10.06
C GLU A 92 -36.97 -14.53 -9.13
N GLU A 93 -37.71 -13.57 -9.70
CA GLU A 93 -38.45 -12.53 -9.00
C GLU A 93 -39.26 -13.09 -7.82
N GLU A 94 -39.15 -12.44 -6.66
CA GLU A 94 -40.24 -12.03 -5.75
C GLU A 94 -39.89 -12.17 -4.25
N ASP A 95 -39.85 -11.00 -3.60
CA ASP A 95 -40.29 -10.71 -2.23
C ASP A 95 -39.53 -11.34 -1.04
N PHE A 96 -38.61 -10.57 -0.46
CA PHE A 96 -38.43 -10.58 0.99
C PHE A 96 -38.04 -9.20 1.52
N GLU A 97 -38.81 -8.73 2.50
CA GLU A 97 -38.79 -7.41 3.14
C GLU A 97 -37.38 -6.91 3.50
N THR A 98 -37.04 -5.76 2.93
CA THR A 98 -35.97 -4.86 3.37
C THR A 98 -36.25 -4.38 4.80
N ALA A 99 -35.58 -4.98 5.78
CA ALA A 99 -35.44 -4.38 7.10
C ALA A 99 -34.42 -3.24 7.02
N GLU A 100 -34.94 -2.03 6.81
CA GLU A 100 -34.24 -0.76 6.95
C GLU A 100 -33.59 -0.65 8.33
N LEU A 101 -32.26 -0.70 8.38
CA LEU A 101 -31.51 -0.04 9.43
C LEU A 101 -30.88 1.21 8.82
N ALA A 102 -31.62 2.31 8.94
CA ALA A 102 -31.07 3.65 8.81
C ALA A 102 -30.02 3.86 9.92
N SER A 103 -28.76 4.03 9.53
CA SER A 103 -27.75 4.65 10.38
C SER A 103 -27.13 5.81 9.62
N ASP A 104 -27.46 6.98 10.13
CA ASP A 104 -27.07 8.31 9.69
C ASP A 104 -25.67 8.68 10.22
N GLU A 105 -25.00 9.58 9.48
CA GLU A 105 -23.77 10.35 9.76
C GLU A 105 -22.44 9.61 10.03
N ASP A 106 -21.60 9.56 9.00
CA ASP A 106 -20.28 10.21 9.03
C ASP A 106 -19.92 10.59 7.57
N GLU A 107 -19.77 11.89 7.30
CA GLU A 107 -19.32 12.45 6.01
C GLU A 107 -17.90 11.95 5.69
N ILE A 108 -17.81 10.79 5.05
CA ILE A 108 -16.65 10.44 4.23
C ILE A 108 -16.75 11.32 3.01
N ASP A 109 -15.75 12.17 2.80
CA ASP A 109 -15.61 13.01 1.61
C ASP A 109 -15.86 12.16 0.35
N GLU A 110 -17.06 12.33 -0.22
CA GLU A 110 -17.53 11.62 -1.42
C GLU A 110 -16.57 11.82 -2.60
N GLU A 111 -15.73 12.88 -2.57
CA GLU A 111 -14.72 13.15 -3.60
C GLU A 111 -13.57 12.12 -3.58
N SER A 112 -13.21 11.56 -2.42
CA SER A 112 -12.15 10.55 -2.30
C SER A 112 -12.60 9.16 -2.76
N THR A 113 -13.86 8.80 -2.49
CA THR A 113 -14.49 7.56 -2.97
C THR A 113 -14.86 7.67 -4.44
N GLU A 114 -15.39 8.81 -4.90
CA GLU A 114 -15.59 9.08 -6.32
C GLU A 114 -14.27 9.10 -7.09
N TYR A 115 -13.15 9.58 -6.52
CA TYR A 115 -11.87 9.55 -7.21
C TYR A 115 -11.38 8.11 -7.45
N LEU A 116 -11.53 7.22 -6.46
CA LEU A 116 -11.21 5.80 -6.60
C LEU A 116 -12.14 5.09 -7.59
N GLU A 117 -13.44 5.37 -7.56
CA GLU A 117 -14.40 4.84 -8.54
C GLU A 117 -14.21 5.43 -9.94
N MET A 118 -13.83 6.70 -10.06
CA MET A 118 -13.62 7.37 -11.34
C MET A 118 -12.31 6.94 -12.00
N LEU A 119 -11.29 6.58 -11.22
CA LEU A 119 -10.11 5.86 -11.71
C LEU A 119 -10.48 4.47 -12.23
N GLN A 120 -11.30 3.71 -11.51
CA GLN A 120 -11.81 2.40 -11.97
C GLN A 120 -12.71 2.52 -13.21
N LYS A 121 -13.52 3.56 -13.31
CA LYS A 121 -14.47 3.78 -14.43
C LYS A 121 -13.77 4.31 -15.70
N LYS A 122 -12.65 5.02 -15.56
CA LYS A 122 -11.84 5.45 -16.72
C LYS A 122 -10.99 4.33 -17.33
N GLU A 123 -10.76 3.23 -16.62
CA GLU A 123 -10.02 2.07 -17.16
C GLU A 123 -10.89 0.99 -17.80
N LYS A 124 -12.19 0.92 -17.46
CA LYS A 124 -13.17 0.00 -18.10
C LYS A 124 -13.44 0.28 -19.59
N GLY A 125 -12.69 1.18 -20.23
CA GLY A 125 -12.74 1.46 -21.67
C GLY A 125 -11.56 0.88 -22.48
N SER A 126 -10.64 0.12 -21.88
CA SER A 126 -9.51 -0.49 -22.60
C SER A 126 -9.55 -2.01 -22.50
N ASP A 127 -10.13 -2.62 -23.53
CA ASP A 127 -10.24 -4.06 -23.76
C ASP A 127 -8.86 -4.69 -24.06
N THR A 128 -8.04 -4.89 -23.03
CA THR A 128 -6.70 -5.51 -23.12
C THR A 128 -6.46 -6.49 -21.96
N SER A 129 -7.44 -7.35 -21.70
CA SER A 129 -7.46 -8.24 -20.51
C SER A 129 -6.81 -9.63 -20.71
N SER A 130 -5.99 -9.88 -21.74
CA SER A 130 -5.54 -11.27 -22.05
C SER A 130 -4.04 -11.49 -22.17
N VAL A 131 -3.17 -10.50 -21.92
CA VAL A 131 -1.72 -10.64 -22.19
C VAL A 131 -0.84 -10.69 -20.93
N TYR A 132 -1.38 -10.40 -19.74
CA TYR A 132 -0.56 -10.24 -18.53
C TYR A 132 -0.72 -11.35 -17.47
N SER A 133 -1.53 -12.37 -17.73
CA SER A 133 -1.70 -13.53 -16.83
C SER A 133 -0.44 -14.44 -16.74
N ASP A 134 0.56 -14.23 -17.60
CA ASP A 134 1.80 -15.02 -17.65
C ASP A 134 2.92 -14.46 -16.75
N GLU A 135 2.66 -13.37 -16.00
CA GLU A 135 3.64 -12.77 -15.08
C GLU A 135 3.57 -13.37 -13.66
N GLU A 136 2.53 -14.11 -13.28
CA GLU A 136 2.42 -14.68 -11.93
C GLU A 136 3.03 -16.08 -11.83
N THR A 137 3.71 -16.36 -10.71
CA THR A 137 4.27 -17.69 -10.46
C THR A 137 3.23 -18.56 -9.76
N ASP A 138 3.21 -19.87 -10.03
CA ASP A 138 2.32 -20.84 -9.37
C ASP A 138 2.35 -20.78 -7.83
N LEU A 139 3.43 -20.24 -7.25
CA LEU A 139 3.64 -20.09 -5.81
C LEU A 139 2.89 -18.90 -5.20
N GLU A 140 2.42 -17.95 -6.00
CA GLU A 140 1.61 -16.80 -5.53
C GLU A 140 0.21 -17.22 -5.07
N SER A 141 -0.21 -18.45 -5.41
CA SER A 141 -1.45 -19.05 -4.92
C SER A 141 -1.40 -19.42 -3.42
N PHE A 142 -0.22 -19.42 -2.79
CA PHE A 142 -0.04 -19.77 -1.40
C PHE A 142 0.22 -18.53 -0.54
N ASN A 143 -0.71 -18.22 0.36
CA ASN A 143 -0.54 -17.11 1.30
C ASN A 143 0.80 -17.18 2.05
N SER A 144 1.58 -16.12 1.93
CA SER A 144 2.77 -15.87 2.73
C SER A 144 2.37 -15.49 4.17
N VAL A 145 3.29 -15.69 5.13
CA VAL A 145 3.12 -15.18 6.50
C VAL A 145 2.91 -13.66 6.51
N LEU A 146 3.38 -12.98 5.46
CA LEU A 146 3.21 -11.54 5.27
C LEU A 146 1.81 -11.13 4.76
N GLU A 147 0.90 -12.08 4.53
CA GLU A 147 -0.46 -11.84 4.01
C GLU A 147 -1.56 -12.24 4.99
N GLY A 148 -1.20 -12.75 6.17
CA GLY A 148 -2.17 -12.98 7.21
C GLY A 148 -2.92 -11.68 7.55
N SER A 149 -4.20 -11.79 7.91
CA SER A 149 -5.05 -10.67 8.33
C SER A 149 -4.49 -9.86 9.51
N ASP A 150 -3.52 -10.43 10.21
CA ASP A 150 -2.79 -9.85 11.35
C ASP A 150 -1.40 -9.32 10.97
N CYS A 151 -1.01 -9.40 9.69
CA CYS A 151 0.25 -8.87 9.20
C CYS A 151 0.16 -7.35 9.04
N GLU A 152 0.79 -6.63 9.96
CA GLU A 152 0.92 -5.17 9.91
C GLU A 152 2.07 -4.70 8.99
N VAL A 153 2.77 -5.63 8.34
CA VAL A 153 3.94 -5.31 7.49
C VAL A 153 3.48 -4.93 6.09
N GLU A 154 3.33 -3.63 5.88
CA GLU A 154 3.01 -3.02 4.59
C GLU A 154 4.28 -2.45 3.96
N GLU A 155 4.66 -2.96 2.79
CA GLU A 155 5.98 -2.74 2.19
C GLU A 155 6.23 -1.28 1.77
N PHE A 156 5.21 -0.54 1.33
CA PHE A 156 5.35 0.88 0.96
C PHE A 156 5.63 1.73 2.20
N THR A 157 4.90 1.44 3.28
CA THR A 157 5.04 2.07 4.59
C THR A 157 6.42 1.77 5.19
N VAL A 158 6.85 0.49 5.16
CA VAL A 158 8.18 0.08 5.64
C VAL A 158 9.28 0.82 4.88
N PHE A 159 9.21 0.88 3.56
CA PHE A 159 10.20 1.60 2.76
C PHE A 159 10.24 3.09 3.11
N LYS A 160 9.08 3.75 3.21
CA LYS A 160 9.02 5.17 3.58
C LYS A 160 9.61 5.43 4.96
N LEU A 161 9.29 4.58 5.94
CA LEU A 161 9.85 4.69 7.29
C LEU A 161 11.36 4.44 7.29
N ALA A 162 11.83 3.44 6.53
CA ALA A 162 13.26 3.17 6.37
C ALA A 162 13.99 4.38 5.78
N MET A 163 13.46 5.02 4.72
CA MET A 163 14.04 6.22 4.13
C MET A 163 14.07 7.40 5.10
N LYS A 164 12.99 7.61 5.87
CA LYS A 164 12.93 8.65 6.92
C LYS A 164 13.97 8.40 8.03
N ALA A 165 14.06 7.15 8.51
CA ALA A 165 15.02 6.77 9.54
C ALA A 165 16.47 6.91 9.05
N LEU A 166 16.72 6.53 7.79
CA LEU A 166 18.02 6.66 7.14
C LEU A 166 18.45 8.12 7.03
N LEU A 167 17.55 9.01 6.62
CA LEU A 167 17.83 10.44 6.55
C LEU A 167 18.19 11.03 7.93
N ALA A 168 17.53 10.57 9.00
CA ALA A 168 17.84 11.04 10.35
C ALA A 168 19.16 10.47 10.89
N ARG A 169 19.49 9.22 10.57
CA ARG A 169 20.66 8.51 11.11
C ARG A 169 21.94 8.75 10.31
N ASP A 170 21.85 8.71 8.99
CA ASP A 170 22.98 8.88 8.06
C ASP A 170 22.56 9.72 6.83
N PRO A 171 22.53 11.06 6.98
CA PRO A 171 22.18 11.96 5.89
C PRO A 171 23.14 11.87 4.69
N GLN A 172 24.41 11.51 4.93
CA GLN A 172 25.39 11.42 3.85
C GLN A 172 25.07 10.25 2.95
N TRP A 173 24.79 9.08 3.52
CA TRP A 173 24.38 7.92 2.76
C TRP A 173 23.04 8.11 2.05
N TYR A 174 22.05 8.71 2.73
CA TYR A 174 20.80 9.07 2.08
C TYR A 174 21.03 9.90 0.81
N ASN A 175 21.90 10.91 0.88
CA ASN A 175 22.24 11.72 -0.29
C ASN A 175 22.91 10.90 -1.39
N VAL A 176 23.79 9.94 -1.06
CA VAL A 176 24.40 9.04 -2.05
C VAL A 176 23.34 8.22 -2.79
N LEU A 177 22.38 7.63 -2.06
CA LEU A 177 21.27 6.87 -2.66
C LEU A 177 20.37 7.73 -3.57
N MET A 178 20.18 8.99 -3.21
CA MET A 178 19.36 9.95 -3.96
C MET A 178 20.12 10.66 -5.09
N THR A 179 21.44 10.48 -5.15
CA THR A 179 22.29 11.07 -6.19
C THR A 179 22.16 10.26 -7.48
N GLY A 180 22.06 10.97 -8.61
CA GLY A 180 22.00 10.33 -9.93
C GLY A 180 20.60 9.85 -10.36
N LEU A 181 19.57 10.07 -9.54
CA LEU A 181 18.18 9.82 -9.95
C LEU A 181 17.73 10.84 -11.00
N SER A 182 17.13 10.34 -12.08
CA SER A 182 16.47 11.15 -13.10
C SER A 182 15.21 11.84 -12.54
N ASP A 183 14.72 12.88 -13.22
CA ASP A 183 13.49 13.57 -12.81
C ASP A 183 12.28 12.63 -12.80
N GLU A 184 12.24 11.68 -13.75
CA GLU A 184 11.20 10.64 -13.82
C GLU A 184 11.28 9.69 -12.62
N GLN A 185 12.49 9.25 -12.24
CA GLN A 185 12.68 8.41 -11.06
C GLN A 185 12.31 9.13 -9.76
N ARG A 186 12.64 10.43 -9.66
CA ARG A 186 12.24 11.26 -8.51
C ARG A 186 10.72 11.36 -8.40
N LYS A 187 10.05 11.58 -9.52
CA LYS A 187 8.59 11.63 -9.58
C LYS A 187 7.97 10.29 -9.17
N SER A 188 8.45 9.17 -9.71
CA SER A 188 7.96 7.85 -9.30
C SER A 188 8.19 7.58 -7.81
N LEU A 189 9.32 8.03 -7.25
CA LEU A 189 9.57 7.91 -5.81
C LEU A 189 8.58 8.75 -4.98
N GLU A 190 8.24 9.95 -5.42
CA GLU A 190 7.21 10.78 -4.77
C GLU A 190 5.84 10.11 -4.82
N GLU A 191 5.45 9.54 -5.97
CA GLU A 191 4.20 8.79 -6.13
C GLU A 191 4.15 7.59 -5.16
N ILE A 192 5.26 6.85 -5.01
CA ILE A 192 5.38 5.75 -4.04
C ILE A 192 5.19 6.25 -2.60
N TYR A 193 5.75 7.42 -2.25
CA TYR A 193 5.55 8.00 -0.91
C TYR A 193 4.13 8.44 -0.63
N VAL A 194 3.41 8.95 -1.64
CA VAL A 194 1.99 9.30 -1.51
C VAL A 194 1.17 8.02 -1.31
N LEU A 195 1.43 6.98 -2.10
CA LEU A 195 0.74 5.70 -1.96
C LEU A 195 0.98 5.07 -0.58
N ALA A 196 2.20 5.17 -0.05
CA ALA A 196 2.52 4.73 1.30
C ALA A 196 1.68 5.46 2.37
N ASP A 197 1.47 6.78 2.26
CA ASP A 197 0.62 7.52 3.20
C ASP A 197 -0.84 7.08 3.11
N GLN A 198 -1.35 6.90 1.89
CA GLN A 198 -2.72 6.44 1.67
C GLN A 198 -2.94 5.05 2.27
N ARG A 199 -1.99 4.12 2.06
CA ARG A 199 -2.07 2.77 2.61
C ARG A 199 -1.96 2.74 4.13
N HIS A 200 -1.07 3.54 4.71
CA HIS A 200 -0.95 3.68 6.16
C HIS A 200 -2.27 4.20 6.77
N ALA A 201 -2.82 5.28 6.23
CA ALA A 201 -4.08 5.85 6.71
C ALA A 201 -5.24 4.84 6.59
N ALA A 202 -5.35 4.12 5.46
CA ALA A 202 -6.37 3.09 5.28
C ALA A 202 -6.22 1.93 6.29
N ALA A 203 -4.99 1.52 6.60
CA ALA A 203 -4.72 0.49 7.60
C ALA A 203 -5.09 0.95 9.03
N GLU A 204 -4.76 2.20 9.39
CA GLU A 204 -5.14 2.79 10.68
C GLU A 204 -6.66 2.90 10.83
N SER A 205 -7.37 3.36 9.80
CA SER A 205 -8.84 3.43 9.79
C SER A 205 -9.47 2.06 10.02
N LYS A 206 -9.02 1.02 9.31
CA LYS A 206 -9.48 -0.37 9.51
C LYS A 206 -9.19 -0.88 10.92
N LYS A 207 -8.08 -0.46 11.53
CA LYS A 207 -7.74 -0.83 12.92
C LYS A 207 -8.69 -0.16 13.91
N ILE A 208 -8.99 1.13 13.73
CA ILE A 208 -9.93 1.87 14.59
C ILE A 208 -11.33 1.25 14.53
N GLU A 209 -11.79 0.88 13.33
CA GLU A 209 -13.07 0.18 13.12
C GLU A 209 -13.11 -1.16 13.88
N LYS A 210 -12.09 -2.02 13.70
CA LYS A 210 -11.98 -3.31 14.39
C LYS A 210 -11.92 -3.19 15.92
N THR A 211 -11.46 -2.05 16.45
CA THR A 211 -11.35 -1.81 17.90
C THR A 211 -12.61 -1.18 18.50
N GLY A 212 -13.69 -1.04 17.72
CA GLY A 212 -14.99 -0.54 18.18
C GLY A 212 -15.17 0.97 18.08
N GLY A 213 -14.44 1.65 17.19
CA GLY A 213 -14.57 3.08 16.92
C GLY A 213 -13.90 4.00 17.96
N TYR A 214 -13.99 5.30 17.75
CA TYR A 214 -13.40 6.29 18.65
C TYR A 214 -14.14 6.34 19.99
N ARG A 215 -13.44 6.07 21.10
CA ARG A 215 -14.04 6.05 22.44
C ARG A 215 -13.94 7.44 23.07
N PHE A 216 -15.06 8.16 23.17
CA PHE A 216 -15.10 9.45 23.86
C PHE A 216 -14.83 9.29 25.36
N GLU A 217 -13.66 9.72 25.84
CA GLU A 217 -13.28 9.58 27.24
C GLU A 217 -14.08 10.46 28.21
N ASN A 218 -14.86 11.45 27.72
CA ASN A 218 -15.67 12.35 28.54
C ASN A 218 -16.98 12.79 27.86
N ALA A 219 -17.86 11.84 27.53
CA ALA A 219 -19.23 12.18 27.14
C ALA A 219 -20.05 12.58 28.38
N SER A 220 -19.92 13.81 28.87
CA SER A 220 -20.92 14.36 29.80
C SER A 220 -22.15 14.75 28.99
N VAL A 221 -23.06 13.79 28.76
CA VAL A 221 -24.34 14.07 28.12
C VAL A 221 -25.14 14.97 29.07
N PRO A 222 -25.51 16.21 28.69
CA PRO A 222 -26.32 17.07 29.55
C PRO A 222 -27.65 16.38 29.84
N SER A 223 -27.99 16.18 31.11
CA SER A 223 -29.21 15.46 31.52
C SER A 223 -30.52 16.18 31.19
N SER A 224 -30.46 17.38 30.61
CA SER A 224 -31.63 18.14 30.18
C SER A 224 -31.30 19.10 29.05
N PHE A 225 -31.94 18.92 27.90
CA PHE A 225 -31.93 19.86 26.78
C PHE A 225 -33.24 20.64 26.80
N SER A 226 -33.21 21.95 27.07
CA SER A 226 -34.40 22.79 27.13
C SER A 226 -34.66 23.48 25.79
N PHE A 227 -35.71 23.03 25.08
CA PHE A 227 -36.20 23.65 23.84
C PHE A 227 -37.04 24.92 24.06
N ALA A 228 -37.24 25.36 25.31
CA ALA A 228 -38.18 26.41 25.65
C ALA A 228 -37.49 27.64 26.26
N THR A 229 -37.05 28.57 25.42
CA THR A 229 -36.81 30.00 25.71
C THR A 229 -36.48 30.60 24.34
N THR A 230 -37.39 31.20 23.58
CA THR A 230 -38.24 32.36 23.89
C THR A 230 -39.46 32.37 22.96
N ARG A 231 -40.69 32.52 23.48
CA ARG A 231 -41.86 32.85 22.65
C ARG A 231 -41.65 34.26 22.06
N PRO A 232 -41.79 34.47 20.74
CA PRO A 232 -41.67 35.81 20.16
C PRO A 232 -42.81 36.72 20.67
N PRO A 233 -42.55 38.02 20.90
CA PRO A 233 -43.53 38.92 21.49
C PRO A 233 -44.76 39.07 20.57
N THR A 234 -45.94 38.75 21.11
CA THR A 234 -47.21 39.00 20.45
C THR A 234 -47.53 40.50 20.49
N LEU A 235 -47.65 41.14 19.32
CA LEU A 235 -48.21 42.48 19.19
C LEU A 235 -49.64 42.49 19.74
N SER A 236 -49.89 43.35 20.74
CA SER A 236 -51.21 43.59 21.32
C SER A 236 -51.99 44.62 20.49
N PRO A 237 -53.33 44.60 20.52
CA PRO A 237 -54.22 45.19 19.51
C PRO A 237 -54.24 46.72 19.47
#